data_AF-A0A437LS23-F1
#
_entry.id   AF-A0A437LS23-F1
#
_cell.length_a   1.000
_cell.length_b   1.000
_cell.length_c   1.000
_cell.angle_alpha   90.00
_cell.angle_beta   90.00
_cell.angle_gamma   90.00
#
_symmetry.space_group_name_H-M   'P 1'
#
loop_
_entity.id
_entity.type
_entity.pdbx_description
1 polymer ?
#
loop_
_entity_poly.entity_id
_entity_poly.type
_entity_poly.pdbx_seq_one_letter_code
_entity_poly.pdbx_strand_id
1 'polypeptide(L)'
;MKSLKLALASTLLFSAGWALAQGADAEKKALVAKIVKLQQPAMEQFALGLVQGPMQQMLRSAEQVVMARVPAEKREATGNAMVAEAQAALRELEPSLKASGAKHAAQTYGAALEAKFSASELKEILQVLESPTMRRFSQMGPELNQSMAQAIAKDTKGNVESRLKALDQKLVQLVNAALPAPNAPSPKQP
;
A
#
# COMPACT_ATOMS: atom_id res chain seq x y z
N MET A 1 -48.87 -63.48 -2.86
CA MET A 1 -47.69 -63.45 -3.76
C MET A 1 -47.35 -61.97 -3.99
N LYS A 2 -46.51 -61.36 -3.15
CA LYS A 2 -45.04 -61.24 -3.26
C LYS A 2 -44.48 -60.07 -4.10
N SER A 3 -45.28 -59.10 -4.55
CA SER A 3 -44.74 -57.96 -5.36
C SER A 3 -44.94 -56.54 -4.81
N LEU A 4 -45.63 -56.33 -3.67
CA LEU A 4 -45.97 -54.98 -3.19
C LEU A 4 -45.14 -54.49 -1.98
N LYS A 5 -43.91 -54.99 -1.79
CA LYS A 5 -43.02 -54.57 -0.69
C LYS A 5 -41.65 -54.04 -1.16
N LEU A 6 -41.49 -53.78 -2.46
CA LEU A 6 -40.19 -53.42 -3.05
C LEU A 6 -40.14 -52.02 -3.69
N ALA A 7 -40.99 -51.08 -3.26
CA ALA A 7 -41.02 -49.72 -3.83
C ALA A 7 -40.64 -48.61 -2.82
N LEU A 8 -40.27 -48.95 -1.58
CA LEU A 8 -40.04 -47.96 -0.52
C LEU A 8 -38.61 -48.00 0.06
N ALA A 9 -37.60 -48.29 -0.78
CA ALA A 9 -36.20 -48.32 -0.34
C ALA A 9 -35.25 -47.47 -1.21
N SER A 10 -35.75 -46.70 -2.19
CA SER A 10 -34.91 -45.99 -3.16
C SER A 10 -34.86 -44.46 -2.99
N THR A 11 -35.57 -43.88 -2.02
CA THR A 11 -35.66 -42.41 -1.87
C THR A 11 -34.79 -41.82 -0.75
N LEU A 12 -34.03 -42.63 -0.01
CA LEU A 12 -33.20 -42.15 1.11
C LEU A 12 -31.74 -41.83 0.76
N LEU A 13 -31.31 -42.01 -0.50
CA LEU A 13 -29.92 -41.77 -0.90
C LEU A 13 -29.68 -40.40 -1.59
N PHE A 14 -30.71 -39.61 -1.86
CA PHE A 14 -30.53 -38.28 -2.50
C PHE A 14 -30.39 -37.10 -1.52
N SER A 15 -30.72 -37.28 -0.23
CA SER A 15 -30.61 -36.22 0.78
C SER A 15 -29.21 -36.08 1.41
N ALA A 16 -28.40 -37.15 1.39
CA ALA A 16 -27.05 -37.13 1.98
C ALA A 16 -26.05 -36.27 1.19
N GLY A 17 -26.17 -36.22 -0.14
CA GLY A 17 -25.29 -35.42 -0.99
C GLY A 17 -25.48 -33.91 -0.83
N TRP A 18 -26.71 -33.46 -0.59
CA TRP A 18 -27.03 -32.04 -0.39
C TRP A 18 -26.54 -31.51 0.96
N ALA A 19 -26.61 -32.32 2.02
CA ALA A 19 -26.10 -31.94 3.34
C ALA A 19 -24.56 -31.83 3.37
N LEU A 20 -23.85 -32.75 2.70
CA LEU A 20 -22.39 -32.70 2.57
C LEU A 20 -21.91 -31.52 1.70
N ALA A 21 -22.61 -31.23 0.60
CA ALA A 21 -22.29 -30.09 -0.26
C ALA A 21 -22.52 -28.74 0.45
N GLN A 22 -23.62 -28.61 1.21
CA GLN A 22 -23.87 -27.41 2.03
C GLN A 22 -22.83 -27.22 3.15
N GLY A 23 -22.39 -28.31 3.79
CA GLY A 23 -21.35 -28.28 4.81
C GLY A 23 -19.99 -27.84 4.28
N ALA A 24 -19.59 -28.36 3.10
CA ALA A 24 -18.33 -27.99 2.46
C ALA A 24 -18.30 -26.52 2.00
N ASP A 25 -19.42 -26.00 1.49
CA ASP A 25 -19.54 -24.60 1.07
C ASP A 25 -19.48 -23.64 2.28
N ALA A 26 -20.15 -24.01 3.39
CA ALA A 26 -20.09 -23.25 4.64
C ALA A 26 -18.69 -23.23 5.26
N GLU A 27 -17.98 -24.36 5.25
CA GLU A 27 -16.58 -24.43 5.70
C GLU A 27 -15.68 -23.53 4.86
N LYS A 28 -15.83 -23.59 3.53
CA LYS A 28 -15.05 -22.75 2.61
C LYS A 28 -15.25 -21.26 2.89
N LYS A 29 -16.49 -20.82 3.06
CA LYS A 29 -16.83 -19.43 3.42
C LYS A 29 -16.25 -19.01 4.76
N ALA A 30 -16.28 -19.89 5.76
CA ALA A 30 -15.68 -19.62 7.07
C ALA A 30 -14.16 -19.44 6.98
N LEU A 31 -13.46 -20.27 6.20
CA LEU A 31 -12.02 -20.16 5.97
C LEU A 31 -11.66 -18.85 5.26
N VAL A 32 -12.40 -18.49 4.21
CA VAL A 32 -12.22 -17.21 3.50
C VAL A 32 -12.42 -16.03 4.43
N ALA A 33 -13.50 -16.02 5.22
CA ALA A 33 -13.75 -14.95 6.19
C ALA A 33 -12.59 -14.79 7.20
N LYS A 34 -12.01 -15.91 7.65
CA LYS A 34 -10.87 -15.89 8.57
C LYS A 34 -9.60 -15.35 7.93
N ILE A 35 -9.31 -15.73 6.67
CA ILE A 35 -8.18 -15.20 5.89
C ILE A 35 -8.32 -13.70 5.67
N VAL A 36 -9.50 -13.24 5.20
CA VAL A 36 -9.78 -11.81 4.98
C VAL A 36 -9.60 -11.04 6.28
N LYS A 37 -10.10 -11.55 7.40
CA LYS A 37 -9.93 -10.93 8.72
C LYS A 37 -8.45 -10.84 9.14
N LEU A 38 -7.67 -11.89 8.93
CA LEU A 38 -6.23 -11.86 9.25
C LEU A 38 -5.47 -10.84 8.39
N GLN A 39 -5.92 -10.62 7.16
CA GLN A 39 -5.31 -9.64 6.24
C GLN A 39 -5.91 -8.24 6.34
N GLN A 40 -6.95 -8.03 7.16
CA GLN A 40 -7.61 -6.75 7.34
C GLN A 40 -6.62 -5.59 7.58
N PRO A 41 -5.58 -5.71 8.43
CA PRO A 41 -4.61 -4.63 8.62
C PRO A 41 -3.91 -4.21 7.33
N ALA A 42 -3.54 -5.16 6.46
CA ALA A 42 -2.87 -4.85 5.20
C ALA A 42 -3.81 -4.13 4.21
N MET A 43 -5.09 -4.53 4.19
CA MET A 43 -6.11 -3.92 3.33
C MET A 43 -6.47 -2.50 3.80
N GLU A 44 -6.55 -2.29 5.12
CA GLU A 44 -6.71 -0.96 5.71
C GLU A 44 -5.52 -0.05 5.39
N GLN A 45 -4.29 -0.56 5.53
CA GLN A 45 -3.08 0.19 5.15
C GLN A 45 -3.04 0.51 3.65
N PHE A 46 -3.49 -0.42 2.80
CA PHE A 46 -3.63 -0.15 1.37
C PHE A 46 -4.59 1.00 1.11
N ALA A 47 -5.78 1.00 1.75
CA ALA A 47 -6.77 2.07 1.60
C ALA A 47 -6.21 3.44 2.04
N LEU A 48 -5.45 3.48 3.15
CA LEU A 48 -4.76 4.69 3.58
C LEU A 48 -3.66 5.12 2.61
N GLY A 49 -2.97 4.18 1.98
CA GLY A 49 -1.94 4.45 0.98
C GLY A 49 -2.48 5.17 -0.26
N LEU A 50 -3.74 4.94 -0.64
CA LEU A 50 -4.35 5.55 -1.83
C LEU A 50 -4.40 7.08 -1.78
N VAL A 51 -4.48 7.66 -0.58
CA VAL A 51 -4.53 9.13 -0.40
C VAL A 51 -3.17 9.76 -0.21
N GLN A 52 -2.12 8.98 0.09
CA GLN A 52 -0.77 9.51 0.33
C GLN A 52 -0.18 10.18 -0.92
N GLY A 53 -0.31 9.54 -2.10
CA GLY A 53 0.21 10.09 -3.35
C GLY A 53 -0.39 11.46 -3.71
N PRO A 54 -1.73 11.58 -3.78
CA PRO A 54 -2.42 12.85 -4.01
C PRO A 54 -2.04 13.92 -2.97
N MET A 55 -1.95 13.55 -1.69
CA MET A 55 -1.58 14.48 -0.62
C MET A 55 -0.15 15.00 -0.76
N GLN A 56 0.80 14.13 -1.09
CA GLN A 56 2.19 14.56 -1.35
C GLN A 56 2.29 15.50 -2.55
N GLN A 57 1.48 15.28 -3.59
CA GLN A 57 1.40 16.19 -4.72
C GLN A 57 0.87 17.57 -4.31
N MET A 58 -0.20 17.62 -3.51
CA MET A 58 -0.73 18.88 -2.97
C MET A 58 0.32 19.62 -2.14
N LEU A 59 1.04 18.92 -1.26
CA LEU A 59 2.11 19.51 -0.45
C LEU A 59 3.24 20.08 -1.30
N ARG A 60 3.72 19.36 -2.33
CA ARG A 60 4.75 19.86 -3.25
C ARG A 60 4.28 21.12 -4.01
N SER A 61 3.05 21.12 -4.50
CA SER A 61 2.49 22.30 -5.19
C SER A 61 2.39 23.50 -4.25
N ALA A 62 1.95 23.28 -3.01
CA ALA A 62 1.89 24.34 -2.02
C ALA A 62 3.30 24.82 -1.59
N GLU A 63 4.29 23.94 -1.51
CA GLU A 63 5.68 24.29 -1.21
C GLU A 63 6.28 25.22 -2.28
N GLN A 64 5.99 24.99 -3.56
CA GLN A 64 6.40 25.89 -4.64
C GLN A 64 5.83 27.30 -4.44
N VAL A 65 4.58 27.40 -3.99
CA VAL A 65 3.94 28.69 -3.67
C VAL A 65 4.59 29.34 -2.46
N VAL A 66 4.91 28.57 -1.41
CA VAL A 66 5.62 29.07 -0.22
C VAL A 66 6.99 29.64 -0.62
N MET A 67 7.76 28.93 -1.42
CA MET A 67 9.08 29.38 -1.87
C MET A 67 9.01 30.65 -2.73
N ALA A 68 7.97 30.77 -3.57
CA ALA A 68 7.80 31.90 -4.45
C ALA A 68 7.23 33.16 -3.76
N ARG A 69 6.37 33.01 -2.75
CA ARG A 69 5.53 34.12 -2.25
C ARG A 69 5.66 34.41 -0.75
N VAL A 70 6.16 33.48 0.06
CA VAL A 70 6.27 33.66 1.51
C VAL A 70 7.65 34.24 1.86
N PRO A 71 7.73 35.28 2.72
CA PRO A 71 9.00 35.80 3.23
C PRO A 71 9.84 34.70 3.88
N ALA A 72 11.16 34.74 3.70
CA ALA A 72 12.07 33.65 4.08
C ALA A 72 11.93 33.24 5.55
N GLU A 73 11.80 34.22 6.44
CA GLU A 73 11.64 34.06 7.88
C GLU A 73 10.31 33.38 8.31
N LYS A 74 9.34 33.27 7.40
CA LYS A 74 8.03 32.62 7.65
C LYS A 74 7.87 31.27 6.95
N ARG A 75 8.79 30.91 6.04
CA ARG A 75 8.64 29.71 5.19
C ARG A 75 8.61 28.42 6.00
N GLU A 76 9.53 28.25 6.95
CA GLU A 76 9.61 27.04 7.78
C GLU A 76 8.32 26.84 8.59
N ALA A 77 7.87 27.87 9.30
CA ALA A 77 6.63 27.81 10.08
C ALA A 77 5.41 27.49 9.20
N THR A 78 5.34 28.08 8.00
CA THR A 78 4.27 27.83 7.03
C THR A 78 4.33 26.39 6.52
N GLY A 79 5.52 25.89 6.18
CA GLY A 79 5.71 24.50 5.74
C GLY A 79 5.31 23.49 6.81
N ASN A 80 5.71 23.72 8.06
CA ASN A 80 5.32 22.86 9.19
C ASN A 80 3.80 22.88 9.41
N ALA A 81 3.16 24.04 9.30
CA ALA A 81 1.70 24.15 9.41
C ALA A 81 0.98 23.38 8.30
N MET A 82 1.47 23.45 7.06
CA MET A 82 0.92 22.67 5.94
C MET A 82 1.02 21.16 6.18
N VAL A 83 2.17 20.68 6.67
CA VAL A 83 2.35 19.26 7.01
C VAL A 83 1.42 18.84 8.14
N ALA A 84 1.26 19.66 9.17
CA ALA A 84 0.36 19.39 10.29
C ALA A 84 -1.11 19.29 9.83
N GLU A 85 -1.54 20.21 8.95
CA GLU A 85 -2.89 20.21 8.38
C GLU A 85 -3.14 18.96 7.53
N ALA A 86 -2.18 18.58 6.69
CA ALA A 86 -2.26 17.35 5.90
C ALA A 86 -2.40 16.09 6.80
N GLN A 87 -1.64 16.03 7.90
CA GLN A 87 -1.75 14.96 8.88
C GLN A 87 -3.08 14.99 9.66
N ALA A 88 -3.64 16.16 9.93
CA ALA A 88 -4.95 16.30 10.56
C ALA A 88 -6.05 15.76 9.63
N ALA A 89 -6.03 16.17 8.36
CA ALA A 89 -6.95 15.68 7.34
C ALA A 89 -6.89 14.15 7.18
N LEU A 90 -5.70 13.54 7.20
CA LEU A 90 -5.59 12.07 7.18
C LEU A 90 -6.22 11.42 8.40
N ARG A 91 -6.00 11.97 9.59
CA ARG A 91 -6.58 11.43 10.84
C ARG A 91 -8.10 11.50 10.83
N GLU A 92 -8.67 12.56 10.27
CA GLU A 92 -10.12 12.71 10.10
C GLU A 92 -10.69 11.71 9.08
N LEU A 93 -9.98 11.49 7.98
CA LEU A 93 -10.40 10.57 6.93
C LEU A 93 -10.17 9.09 7.28
N GLU A 94 -9.20 8.79 8.15
CA GLU A 94 -8.75 7.43 8.47
C GLU A 94 -9.89 6.45 8.79
N PRO A 95 -10.88 6.77 9.66
CA PRO A 95 -11.98 5.85 9.94
C PRO A 95 -12.80 5.51 8.69
N SER A 96 -13.08 6.50 7.85
CA SER A 96 -13.85 6.30 6.61
C SER A 96 -13.08 5.48 5.58
N LEU A 97 -11.77 5.71 5.45
CA LEU A 97 -10.89 4.98 4.54
C LEU A 97 -10.73 3.52 4.98
N LYS A 98 -10.52 3.28 6.29
CA LYS A 98 -10.48 1.92 6.85
C LYS A 98 -11.80 1.18 6.66
N ALA A 99 -12.93 1.83 6.94
CA ALA A 99 -14.25 1.23 6.73
C ALA A 99 -14.50 0.88 5.25
N SER A 100 -14.09 1.77 4.33
CA SER A 100 -14.15 1.52 2.88
C SER A 100 -13.27 0.33 2.49
N GLY A 101 -12.02 0.30 2.97
CA GLY A 101 -11.09 -0.81 2.76
C GLY A 101 -11.67 -2.15 3.23
N ALA A 102 -12.19 -2.21 4.45
CA ALA A 102 -12.80 -3.42 5.00
C ALA A 102 -14.04 -3.88 4.21
N LYS A 103 -14.90 -2.95 3.79
CA LYS A 103 -16.10 -3.25 2.99
C LYS A 103 -15.72 -3.85 1.64
N HIS A 104 -14.80 -3.22 0.91
CA HIS A 104 -14.40 -3.66 -0.42
C HIS A 104 -13.47 -4.89 -0.37
N ALA A 105 -12.75 -5.08 0.74
CA ALA A 105 -11.96 -6.28 0.98
C ALA A 105 -12.82 -7.55 0.93
N ALA A 106 -13.93 -7.57 1.67
CA ALA A 106 -14.82 -8.73 1.71
C ALA A 106 -15.41 -9.05 0.32
N GLN A 107 -15.78 -8.03 -0.45
CA GLN A 107 -16.36 -8.21 -1.79
C GLN A 107 -15.34 -8.68 -2.82
N THR A 108 -14.14 -8.11 -2.83
CA THR A 108 -13.12 -8.38 -3.85
C THR A 108 -12.31 -9.63 -3.50
N TYR A 109 -11.72 -9.66 -2.31
CA TYR A 109 -10.86 -10.78 -1.89
C TYR A 109 -11.69 -12.00 -1.52
N GLY A 110 -12.83 -11.83 -0.86
CA GLY A 110 -13.70 -12.94 -0.49
C GLY A 110 -14.16 -13.74 -1.71
N ALA A 111 -14.76 -13.05 -2.69
CA ALA A 111 -15.20 -13.68 -3.93
C ALA A 111 -14.05 -14.33 -4.72
N ALA A 112 -12.89 -13.67 -4.79
CA ALA A 112 -11.73 -14.21 -5.48
C ALA A 112 -11.19 -15.48 -4.80
N LEU A 113 -11.12 -15.49 -3.47
CA LEU A 113 -10.66 -16.64 -2.69
C LEU A 113 -11.63 -17.83 -2.83
N GLU A 114 -12.94 -17.57 -2.74
CA GLU A 114 -13.97 -18.59 -2.94
C GLU A 114 -13.96 -19.18 -4.36
N ALA A 115 -13.66 -18.38 -5.38
CA ALA A 115 -13.64 -18.86 -6.76
C ALA A 115 -12.35 -19.62 -7.13
N LYS A 116 -11.20 -19.22 -6.56
CA LYS A 116 -9.87 -19.66 -7.03
C LYS A 116 -9.23 -20.77 -6.19
N PHE A 117 -9.66 -20.97 -4.96
CA PHE A 117 -9.04 -21.92 -4.04
C PHE A 117 -10.05 -22.95 -3.55
N SER A 118 -9.58 -24.16 -3.28
CA SER A 118 -10.32 -25.20 -2.58
C SER A 118 -10.30 -24.98 -1.06
N ALA A 119 -11.16 -25.70 -0.33
CA ALA A 119 -11.15 -25.64 1.14
C ALA A 119 -9.83 -26.12 1.75
N SER A 120 -9.15 -27.11 1.14
CA SER A 120 -7.83 -27.57 1.57
C SER A 120 -6.76 -26.51 1.39
N GLU A 121 -6.69 -25.87 0.22
CA GLU A 121 -5.71 -24.80 -0.03
C GLU A 121 -5.94 -23.58 0.89
N LEU A 122 -7.20 -23.23 1.17
CA LEU A 122 -7.51 -22.17 2.13
C LEU A 122 -7.05 -22.51 3.56
N LYS A 123 -7.12 -23.78 3.97
CA LYS A 123 -6.56 -24.23 5.26
C LYS A 123 -5.04 -24.11 5.28
N GLU A 124 -4.36 -24.48 4.20
CA GLU A 124 -2.90 -24.34 4.08
C GLU A 124 -2.47 -22.87 4.14
N ILE A 125 -3.15 -21.99 3.40
CA ILE A 125 -2.93 -20.54 3.48
C ILE A 125 -3.09 -20.04 4.92
N LEU A 126 -4.19 -20.44 5.57
CA LEU A 126 -4.49 -20.03 6.93
C LEU A 126 -3.40 -20.51 7.91
N GLN A 127 -2.91 -21.74 7.76
CA GLN A 127 -1.83 -22.28 8.59
C GLN A 127 -0.55 -21.43 8.47
N VAL A 128 -0.20 -20.98 7.26
CA VAL A 128 0.96 -20.10 7.05
C VAL A 128 0.72 -18.72 7.68
N LEU A 129 -0.47 -18.12 7.48
CA LEU A 129 -0.80 -16.80 8.02
C LEU A 129 -0.85 -16.78 9.56
N GLU A 130 -1.30 -17.87 10.18
CA GLU A 130 -1.36 -18.00 11.64
C GLU A 130 -0.01 -18.43 12.25
N SER A 131 0.97 -18.80 11.43
CA SER A 131 2.28 -19.26 11.90
C SER A 131 3.00 -18.19 12.72
N PRO A 132 3.35 -18.47 14.00
CA PRO A 132 4.10 -17.53 14.83
C PRO A 132 5.52 -17.31 14.28
N THR A 133 6.11 -18.33 13.66
CA THR A 133 7.43 -18.22 13.01
C THR A 133 7.36 -17.28 11.81
N MET A 134 6.33 -17.39 10.98
CA MET A 134 6.11 -16.47 9.86
C MET A 134 5.91 -15.04 10.36
N ARG A 135 5.09 -14.86 11.42
CA ARG A 135 4.87 -13.54 12.02
C ARG A 135 6.16 -12.91 12.55
N ARG A 136 6.99 -13.68 13.26
CA ARG A 136 8.30 -13.21 13.74
C ARG A 136 9.21 -12.81 12.59
N PHE A 137 9.26 -13.63 11.54
CA PHE A 137 10.04 -13.33 10.34
C PHE A 137 9.58 -12.01 9.69
N SER A 138 8.27 -11.78 9.52
CA SER A 138 7.75 -10.53 8.98
C SER A 138 8.08 -9.31 9.86
N GLN A 139 8.05 -9.45 11.18
CA GLN A 139 8.35 -8.37 12.13
C GLN A 139 9.82 -7.93 12.11
N MET A 140 10.73 -8.79 11.66
CA MET A 140 12.15 -8.46 11.51
C MET A 140 12.45 -7.55 10.31
N GLY A 141 11.50 -7.39 9.37
CA GLY A 141 11.70 -6.62 8.13
C GLY A 141 12.30 -5.22 8.32
N PRO A 142 11.76 -4.37 9.21
CA PRO A 142 12.31 -3.03 9.45
C PRO A 142 13.76 -3.04 9.96
N GLU A 143 14.11 -3.93 10.89
CA GLU A 143 15.47 -4.08 11.42
C GLU A 143 16.45 -4.52 10.33
N LEU A 144 16.06 -5.53 9.53
CA LEU A 144 16.85 -6.00 8.40
C LEU A 144 17.07 -4.89 7.37
N ASN A 145 16.03 -4.12 7.04
CA ASN A 145 16.13 -2.99 6.13
C ASN A 145 17.07 -1.90 6.66
N GLN A 146 17.02 -1.60 7.96
CA GLN A 146 17.92 -0.63 8.58
C GLN A 146 19.39 -1.11 8.54
N SER A 147 19.62 -2.38 8.87
CA SER A 147 20.96 -2.99 8.80
C SER A 147 21.52 -2.95 7.38
N MET A 148 20.71 -3.33 6.39
CA MET A 148 21.07 -3.26 4.98
C MET A 148 21.36 -1.82 4.52
N ALA A 149 20.54 -0.85 4.92
CA ALA A 149 20.75 0.56 4.59
C ALA A 149 22.08 1.10 5.14
N GLN A 150 22.44 0.74 6.38
CA GLN A 150 23.74 1.10 6.96
C GLN A 150 24.90 0.48 6.20
N ALA A 151 24.79 -0.80 5.80
CA ALA A 151 25.80 -1.48 5.01
C ALA A 151 26.00 -0.82 3.64
N ILE A 152 24.90 -0.54 2.92
CA ILE A 152 24.93 0.17 1.64
C ILE A 152 25.55 1.56 1.80
N ALA A 153 25.13 2.33 2.80
CA ALA A 153 25.66 3.67 3.03
C ALA A 153 27.18 3.63 3.30
N LYS A 154 27.63 2.68 4.12
CA LYS A 154 29.06 2.50 4.42
C LYS A 154 29.88 2.18 3.16
N ASP A 155 29.37 1.29 2.30
CA ASP A 155 30.07 0.86 1.09
C ASP A 155 30.06 1.92 -0.02
N THR A 156 28.95 2.65 -0.15
CA THR A 156 28.74 3.57 -1.29
C THR A 156 29.16 5.02 -1.02
N LYS A 157 29.39 5.43 0.23
CA LYS A 157 29.59 6.83 0.63
C LYS A 157 30.57 7.60 -0.27
N GLY A 158 31.80 7.10 -0.43
CA GLY A 158 32.84 7.79 -1.20
C GLY A 158 32.50 7.93 -2.69
N ASN A 159 31.90 6.89 -3.29
CA ASN A 159 31.51 6.92 -4.70
C ASN A 159 30.32 7.87 -4.94
N VAL A 160 29.32 7.84 -4.06
CA VAL A 160 28.14 8.71 -4.16
C VAL A 160 28.54 10.17 -3.99
N GLU A 161 29.32 10.51 -2.96
CA GLU A 161 29.80 11.89 -2.74
C GLU A 161 30.55 12.43 -3.96
N SER A 162 31.46 11.64 -4.53
CA SER A 162 32.22 12.00 -5.72
C SER A 162 31.30 12.24 -6.94
N ARG A 163 30.35 11.34 -7.19
CA ARG A 163 29.39 11.45 -8.30
C ARG A 163 28.45 12.65 -8.14
N LEU A 164 27.97 12.92 -6.93
CA LEU A 164 27.09 14.06 -6.66
C LEU A 164 27.82 15.39 -6.87
N LYS A 165 29.07 15.51 -6.42
CA LYS A 165 29.89 16.70 -6.68
C LYS A 165 30.12 16.94 -8.17
N ALA A 166 30.42 15.87 -8.92
CA ALA A 166 30.57 15.97 -10.38
C ALA A 166 29.26 16.37 -11.08
N LEU A 167 28.12 15.88 -10.59
CA LEU A 167 26.80 16.25 -11.11
C LEU A 167 26.49 17.73 -10.84
N ASP A 168 26.69 18.20 -9.62
CA ASP A 168 26.47 19.60 -9.23
C ASP A 168 27.23 20.57 -10.16
N GLN A 169 28.52 20.29 -10.40
CA GLN A 169 29.34 21.07 -11.33
C GLN A 169 28.76 21.10 -12.75
N LYS A 170 28.27 19.96 -13.25
CA LYS A 170 27.64 19.88 -14.58
C LYS A 170 26.33 20.64 -14.64
N LEU A 171 25.51 20.59 -13.60
CA LEU A 171 24.25 21.32 -13.54
C LEU A 171 24.50 22.84 -13.56
N VAL A 172 25.47 23.33 -12.79
CA VAL A 172 25.88 24.74 -12.82
C VAL A 172 26.35 25.16 -14.22
N GLN A 173 27.16 24.33 -14.89
CA GLN A 173 27.60 24.61 -16.26
C GLN A 173 26.43 24.69 -17.26
N LEU A 174 25.47 23.77 -17.17
CA LEU A 174 24.28 23.77 -18.02
C LEU A 174 23.42 25.01 -17.81
N VAL A 175 23.19 25.41 -16.55
CA VAL A 175 22.45 26.63 -16.23
C VAL A 175 23.18 27.84 -16.81
N ASN A 176 24.48 27.97 -16.55
CA ASN A 176 25.28 29.10 -17.05
C ASN A 176 25.29 29.18 -18.58
N ALA A 177 25.34 28.05 -19.28
CA ALA A 177 25.27 28.00 -20.74
C ALA A 177 23.91 28.40 -21.32
N ALA A 178 22.83 28.23 -20.54
CA ALA A 178 21.48 28.60 -20.93
C ALA A 178 21.11 30.05 -20.56
N LEU A 179 21.93 30.73 -19.75
CA LEU A 179 21.71 32.15 -19.44
C LEU A 179 22.04 33.01 -20.67
N PRO A 180 21.18 33.98 -21.03
CA PRO A 180 21.50 34.94 -22.08
C PRO A 180 22.74 35.77 -21.69
N ALA A 181 23.60 36.08 -22.66
CA ALA A 181 24.74 36.97 -22.45
C ALA A 181 24.26 38.31 -21.87
N PRO A 182 24.96 38.89 -20.88
CA PRO A 182 24.58 40.20 -20.34
C PRO A 182 24.53 41.21 -21.49
N ASN A 183 23.38 41.89 -21.59
CA ASN A 183 23.12 42.92 -22.60
C ASN A 183 24.31 43.88 -22.65
N ALA A 184 25.01 43.91 -23.79
CA ALA A 184 26.03 44.93 -24.04
C ALA A 184 25.38 46.31 -23.94
N PRO A 185 26.01 47.30 -23.27
CA PRO A 185 25.46 48.64 -23.18
C PRO A 185 25.27 49.20 -24.59
N SER A 186 24.06 49.67 -24.90
CA SER A 186 23.79 50.36 -26.16
C SER A 186 24.74 51.56 -26.30
N PRO A 187 25.37 51.77 -27.47
CA PRO A 187 26.22 52.93 -27.68
C PRO A 187 25.38 54.20 -27.53
N LYS A 188 25.85 55.16 -26.72
CA LYS A 188 25.27 56.51 -26.69
C LYS A 188 25.39 57.10 -28.09
N GLN A 189 24.26 57.43 -28.72
CA GLN A 189 24.23 58.23 -29.94
C GLN A 189 24.70 59.68 -29.64
N PRO A 190 25.32 60.34 -30.62
CA PRO A 190 25.98 61.65 -30.46
C PRO A 190 25.01 62.79 -30.16
#